data_AF-A0A7C3Y004-F1
#
_entry.id   AF-A0A7C3Y004-F1
#
_cell.length_a   1.000
_cell.length_b   1.000
_cell.length_c   1.000
_cell.angle_alpha   90.00
_cell.angle_beta   90.00
_cell.angle_gamma   90.00
#
_symmetry.space_group_name_H-M   'P 1'
#
loop_
_entity.id
_entity.type
_entity.pdbx_description
1 polymer ?
#
loop_
_entity_poly.entity_id
_entity_poly.type
_entity_poly.pdbx_seq_one_letter_code
_entity_poly.pdbx_strand_id
1 'polypeptide(L)'
;GFTLQEKFGDLYSALEVAARDPAEVEKEVGPEWARVLHEVAKENIEVPSFRVKGEISLTCPTPDGVEVIKSALISARNSVRNEDANLEFFYVGAPKFRIEATGRSYKSAESVMRKAAEMAIEAVTKAGGKGEFRAG
;
A
#
# COMPACT_ATOMS: atom_id res chain seq x y z
N GLY A 1 8.63 -29.30 5.94
CA GLY A 1 9.97 -29.27 5.34
C GLY A 1 9.94 -29.91 3.97
N PHE A 2 10.17 -31.22 3.89
CA PHE A 2 10.24 -31.97 2.62
C PHE A 2 9.04 -31.75 1.67
N THR A 3 7.81 -31.81 2.18
CA THR A 3 6.59 -31.56 1.39
C THR A 3 6.61 -30.22 0.65
N LEU A 4 7.10 -29.16 1.30
CA LEU A 4 7.20 -27.82 0.69
C LEU A 4 8.29 -27.77 -0.37
N GLN A 5 9.41 -28.47 -0.15
CA GLN A 5 10.49 -28.55 -1.14
C GLN A 5 10.06 -29.34 -2.38
N GLU A 6 9.35 -30.45 -2.19
CA GLU A 6 8.82 -31.23 -3.32
C GLU A 6 7.82 -30.42 -4.16
N LYS A 7 7.00 -29.60 -3.50
CA LYS A 7 5.98 -28.77 -4.17
C LYS A 7 6.56 -27.54 -4.85
N PHE A 8 7.42 -26.79 -4.14
CA PHE A 8 7.87 -25.45 -4.54
C PHE A 8 9.34 -25.43 -4.98
N GLY A 9 9.99 -26.60 -5.09
CA GLY A 9 11.39 -26.78 -5.47
C GLY A 9 12.36 -26.65 -4.30
N ASP A 10 12.20 -25.60 -3.49
CA ASP A 10 13.02 -25.35 -2.31
C ASP A 10 12.25 -24.60 -1.20
N LEU A 11 12.86 -24.49 -0.02
CA LEU A 11 12.23 -23.84 1.14
C LEU A 11 12.11 -22.32 1.00
N TYR A 12 13.05 -21.67 0.30
CA TYR A 12 13.01 -20.23 0.11
C TYR A 12 11.83 -19.85 -0.80
N SER A 13 11.70 -20.56 -1.93
CA SER A 13 10.57 -20.45 -2.84
C SER A 13 9.24 -20.73 -2.13
N ALA A 14 9.18 -21.73 -1.24
CA ALA A 14 8.00 -21.98 -0.41
C ALA A 14 7.65 -20.83 0.54
N LEU A 15 8.66 -20.15 1.12
CA LEU A 15 8.45 -18.98 1.98
C LEU A 15 8.05 -17.74 1.17
N GLU A 16 8.56 -17.55 -0.05
CA GLU A 16 8.08 -16.50 -0.96
C GLU A 16 6.59 -16.68 -1.29
N VAL A 17 6.16 -17.92 -1.53
CA VAL A 17 4.74 -18.25 -1.72
C VAL A 17 3.97 -18.02 -0.43
N ALA A 18 4.47 -18.48 0.73
CA ALA A 18 3.83 -18.24 2.03
C ALA A 18 3.62 -16.75 2.31
N ALA A 19 4.58 -15.89 1.97
CA ALA A 19 4.49 -14.44 2.15
C ALA A 19 3.44 -13.79 1.22
N ARG A 20 3.25 -14.32 0.01
CA ARG A 20 2.35 -13.76 -1.02
C ARG A 20 0.93 -14.33 -0.95
N ASP A 21 0.80 -15.63 -0.80
CA ASP A 21 -0.45 -16.38 -0.87
C ASP A 21 -0.40 -17.59 0.08
N PRO A 22 -0.77 -17.40 1.36
CA PRO A 22 -0.73 -18.49 2.34
C PRO A 22 -1.70 -19.63 2.02
N ALA A 23 -2.73 -19.39 1.19
CA ALA A 23 -3.70 -20.43 0.81
C ALA A 23 -3.09 -21.51 -0.09
N GLU A 24 -2.05 -21.17 -0.88
CA GLU A 24 -1.26 -22.15 -1.64
C GLU A 24 -0.49 -23.10 -0.72
N VAL A 25 0.05 -22.57 0.38
CA VAL A 25 0.84 -23.32 1.37
C VAL A 25 -0.07 -24.15 2.27
N GLU A 26 -1.25 -23.64 2.61
CA GLU A 26 -2.25 -24.32 3.44
C GLU A 26 -2.65 -25.69 2.88
N LYS A 27 -2.74 -25.83 1.55
CA LYS A 27 -3.07 -27.10 0.88
C LYS A 27 -2.10 -28.23 1.24
N GLU A 28 -0.86 -27.89 1.63
CA GLU A 28 0.23 -28.84 1.84
C GLU A 28 0.52 -29.09 3.32
N VAL A 29 0.32 -28.09 4.20
CA VAL A 29 0.71 -28.16 5.62
C VAL A 29 -0.43 -27.89 6.60
N GLY A 30 -1.62 -27.55 6.10
CA GLY A 30 -2.78 -27.17 6.91
C GLY A 30 -2.75 -25.72 7.42
N PRO A 31 -3.88 -25.23 7.93
CA PRO A 31 -4.12 -23.81 8.21
C PRO A 31 -3.24 -23.24 9.33
N GLU A 32 -2.99 -24.04 10.37
CA GLU A 32 -2.18 -23.59 11.51
C GLU A 32 -0.73 -23.30 11.09
N TRP A 33 -0.12 -24.23 10.35
CA TRP A 33 1.24 -24.08 9.85
C TRP A 33 1.33 -23.01 8.76
N ALA A 34 0.35 -22.93 7.86
CA ALA A 34 0.32 -21.89 6.84
C ALA A 34 0.26 -20.48 7.44
N ARG A 35 -0.50 -20.29 8.53
CA ARG A 35 -0.55 -19.01 9.24
C ARG A 35 0.80 -18.63 9.84
N VAL A 36 1.45 -19.55 10.57
CA VAL A 36 2.77 -19.29 11.17
C VAL A 36 3.83 -19.02 10.11
N LEU A 37 3.83 -19.79 9.02
CA LEU A 37 4.74 -19.58 7.90
C LEU A 37 4.49 -18.23 7.22
N HIS A 38 3.23 -17.82 7.06
CA HIS A 38 2.89 -16.51 6.52
C HIS A 38 3.44 -15.37 7.37
N GLU A 39 3.20 -15.43 8.68
CA GLU A 39 3.67 -14.41 9.63
C GLU A 39 5.21 -14.27 9.58
N VAL A 40 5.93 -15.40 9.68
CA VAL A 40 7.40 -15.41 9.62
C VAL A 40 7.92 -14.96 8.26
N ALA A 41 7.33 -15.44 7.16
CA ALA A 41 7.79 -15.10 5.82
C ALA A 41 7.54 -13.63 5.48
N LYS A 42 6.41 -13.05 5.90
CA LYS A 42 6.09 -11.63 5.67
C LYS A 42 7.07 -10.67 6.33
N GLU A 43 7.65 -11.07 7.46
CA GLU A 43 8.65 -10.27 8.17
C GLU A 43 10.06 -10.42 7.60
N ASN A 44 10.39 -11.57 7.00
CA ASN A 44 11.77 -11.94 6.67
C ASN A 44 12.05 -12.11 5.17
N ILE A 45 11.01 -12.16 4.32
CA ILE A 45 11.12 -12.38 2.87
C ILE A 45 10.62 -11.16 2.13
N GLU A 46 11.48 -10.57 1.29
CA GLU A 46 11.11 -9.43 0.47
C GLU A 46 10.31 -9.90 -0.75
N VAL A 47 9.00 -9.65 -0.73
CA VAL A 47 8.13 -9.98 -1.87
C VAL A 47 8.34 -8.94 -2.98
N PRO A 48 8.64 -9.36 -4.22
CA PRO A 48 8.73 -8.44 -5.35
C PRO A 48 7.49 -7.56 -5.46
N SER A 49 7.69 -6.24 -5.46
CA SER A 49 6.61 -5.25 -5.55
C SER A 49 6.97 -4.14 -6.51
N PHE A 50 5.95 -3.54 -7.13
CA PHE A 50 6.10 -2.39 -8.00
C PHE A 50 5.85 -1.13 -7.20
N ARG A 51 6.76 -0.15 -7.34
CA ARG A 51 6.62 1.17 -6.72
C ARG A 51 6.31 2.21 -7.78
N VAL A 52 5.27 3.01 -7.56
CA VAL A 52 4.92 4.17 -8.38
C VAL A 52 4.94 5.43 -7.53
N LYS A 53 5.23 6.56 -8.15
CA LYS A 53 5.33 7.87 -7.49
C LYS A 53 4.41 8.87 -8.17
N GLY A 54 3.96 9.85 -7.40
CA GLY A 54 3.24 11.01 -7.89
C GLY A 54 3.40 12.21 -6.97
N GLU A 55 2.80 13.33 -7.36
CA GLU A 55 2.75 14.56 -6.58
C GLU A 55 1.29 14.98 -6.38
N ILE A 56 0.94 15.36 -5.15
CA ILE A 56 -0.33 16.00 -4.83
C ILE A 56 -0.04 17.37 -4.22
N SER A 57 -0.70 18.40 -4.75
CA SER A 57 -0.64 19.78 -4.25
C SER A 57 -1.95 20.06 -3.53
N LEU A 58 -1.90 20.46 -2.26
CA LEU A 58 -3.08 20.74 -1.44
C LEU A 58 -2.95 22.10 -0.75
N THR A 59 -4.03 22.88 -0.76
CA THR A 59 -4.14 24.15 -0.05
C THR A 59 -5.48 24.24 0.67
N CYS A 60 -5.51 24.84 1.85
CA CYS A 60 -6.73 25.08 2.60
C CYS A 60 -6.59 26.41 3.36
N PRO A 61 -7.29 27.49 2.95
CA PRO A 61 -7.12 28.82 3.52
C PRO A 61 -7.90 29.03 4.83
N THR A 62 -8.36 27.95 5.48
CA THR A 62 -9.03 28.03 6.78
C THR A 62 -8.00 28.12 7.91
N PRO A 63 -8.37 28.65 9.09
CA PRO A 63 -7.48 28.71 10.25
C PRO A 63 -6.90 27.35 10.67
N ASP A 64 -7.61 26.26 10.39
CA ASP A 64 -7.27 24.87 10.69
C ASP A 64 -6.79 24.08 9.46
N GLY A 65 -6.44 24.75 8.36
CA GLY A 65 -6.19 24.11 7.06
C GLY A 65 -5.09 23.04 7.05
N VAL A 66 -4.10 23.14 7.94
CA VAL A 66 -3.06 22.11 8.11
C VAL A 66 -3.66 20.80 8.64
N GLU A 67 -4.55 20.87 9.63
CA GLU A 67 -5.20 19.69 10.21
C GLU A 67 -6.22 19.09 9.24
N VAL A 68 -6.92 19.93 8.46
CA VAL A 68 -7.77 19.48 7.36
C VAL A 68 -6.97 18.65 6.35
N ILE A 69 -5.82 19.16 5.89
CA ILE A 69 -4.98 18.44 4.91
C ILE A 69 -4.44 17.14 5.52
N LYS A 70 -3.92 17.19 6.74
CA LYS A 70 -3.36 16.02 7.43
C LYS A 70 -4.40 14.92 7.62
N SER A 71 -5.59 15.27 8.10
CA SER A 71 -6.68 14.31 8.30
C SER A 71 -7.18 13.72 6.98
N ALA A 72 -7.27 14.53 5.92
CA ALA A 72 -7.63 14.06 4.58
C ALA A 72 -6.63 13.04 4.03
N LEU A 73 -5.32 13.33 4.11
CA LEU A 73 -4.26 12.43 3.66
C LEU A 73 -4.22 11.12 4.46
N ILE A 74 -4.33 11.19 5.80
CA ILE A 74 -4.35 10.00 6.66
C ILE A 74 -5.58 9.13 6.35
N SER A 75 -6.75 9.75 6.22
CA SER A 75 -8.00 9.04 5.93
C SER A 75 -7.91 8.36 4.56
N ALA A 76 -7.48 9.09 3.53
CA ALA A 76 -7.30 8.54 2.18
C ALA A 76 -6.32 7.37 2.16
N ARG A 77 -5.17 7.48 2.85
CA ARG A 77 -4.20 6.39 3.00
C ARG A 77 -4.84 5.14 3.62
N ASN A 78 -5.53 5.32 4.74
CA ASN A 78 -6.10 4.21 5.49
C ASN A 78 -7.25 3.52 4.72
N SER A 79 -7.99 4.26 3.88
CA SER A 79 -9.10 3.72 3.09
C SER A 79 -8.68 2.89 1.88
N VAL A 80 -7.45 3.02 1.39
CA VAL A 80 -6.95 2.26 0.22
C VAL A 80 -5.97 1.15 0.57
N ARG A 81 -5.46 1.12 1.80
CA ARG A 81 -4.47 0.13 2.24
C ARG A 81 -5.11 -1.26 2.33
N ASN A 82 -4.48 -2.23 1.68
CA ASN A 82 -4.85 -3.65 1.76
C ASN A 82 -3.59 -4.53 1.61
N GLU A 83 -3.78 -5.85 1.50
CA GLU A 83 -2.66 -6.80 1.36
C GLU A 83 -1.97 -6.75 -0.01
N ASP A 84 -2.65 -6.25 -1.04
CA ASP A 84 -2.13 -6.18 -2.41
C ASP A 84 -1.43 -4.88 -2.73
N ALA A 85 -1.73 -3.82 -1.97
CA ALA A 85 -1.17 -2.50 -2.17
C ALA A 85 -1.15 -1.66 -0.88
N ASN A 86 -0.06 -0.91 -0.75
CA ASN A 86 0.16 0.08 0.31
C ASN A 86 0.49 1.44 -0.29
N LEU A 87 0.30 2.50 0.49
CA LEU A 87 0.49 3.88 0.06
C LEU A 87 1.00 4.72 1.21
N GLU A 88 1.92 5.64 0.93
CA GLU A 88 2.39 6.63 1.90
C GLU A 88 2.43 8.02 1.27
N PHE A 89 2.17 9.03 2.10
CA PHE A 89 2.30 10.44 1.76
C PHE A 89 3.49 11.04 2.49
N PHE A 90 4.32 11.78 1.77
CA PHE A 90 5.48 12.47 2.31
C PHE A 90 5.33 13.97 2.11
N TYR A 91 5.46 14.74 3.18
CA TYR A 91 5.52 16.19 3.08
C TYR A 91 6.84 16.60 2.41
N VAL A 92 6.74 17.31 1.28
CA VAL A 92 7.91 17.87 0.57
C VAL A 92 8.11 19.34 0.95
N GLY A 93 7.00 20.08 1.04
CA GLY A 93 6.99 21.50 1.35
C GLY A 93 5.70 22.11 0.81
N ALA A 94 5.02 22.94 1.59
CA ALA A 94 3.70 23.45 1.20
C ALA A 94 3.75 24.17 -0.17
N PRO A 95 2.77 23.93 -1.06
CA PRO A 95 1.57 23.07 -0.90
C PRO A 95 1.76 21.60 -1.29
N LYS A 96 2.99 21.15 -1.55
CA LYS A 96 3.31 19.87 -2.20
C LYS A 96 3.57 18.72 -1.24
N PHE A 97 3.03 17.56 -1.61
CA PHE A 97 3.24 16.27 -0.96
C PHE A 97 3.56 15.23 -2.05
N ARG A 98 4.51 14.35 -1.76
CA ARG A 98 4.82 13.19 -2.61
C ARG A 98 3.94 12.03 -2.17
N ILE A 99 3.35 11.34 -3.14
CA ILE A 99 2.65 10.08 -2.92
C ILE A 99 3.51 8.94 -3.47
N GLU A 100 3.71 7.89 -2.67
CA GLU A 100 4.35 6.66 -3.12
C GLU A 100 3.41 5.50 -2.86
N ALA A 101 3.09 4.73 -3.90
CA ALA A 101 2.29 3.52 -3.78
C ALA A 101 3.12 2.30 -4.17
N THR A 102 2.93 1.22 -3.44
CA THR A 102 3.54 -0.09 -3.69
C THR A 102 2.44 -1.11 -3.91
N GLY A 103 2.58 -2.01 -4.88
CA GLY A 103 1.63 -3.12 -5.05
C GLY A 103 2.18 -4.29 -5.85
N ARG A 104 1.40 -5.38 -5.93
CA ARG A 104 1.78 -6.62 -6.64
C ARG A 104 1.95 -6.43 -8.15
N SER A 105 1.33 -5.41 -8.71
CA SER A 105 1.48 -4.97 -10.10
C SER A 105 1.54 -3.45 -10.20
N TYR A 106 2.08 -2.94 -11.30
CA TYR A 106 2.02 -1.51 -11.61
C TYR A 106 0.58 -0.98 -11.60
N LYS A 107 -0.36 -1.72 -12.22
CA LYS A 107 -1.77 -1.34 -12.31
C LYS A 107 -2.43 -1.24 -10.94
N SER A 108 -2.18 -2.18 -10.03
CA SER A 108 -2.69 -2.10 -8.66
C SER A 108 -2.12 -0.90 -7.90
N ALA A 109 -0.81 -0.64 -8.03
CA ALA A 109 -0.15 0.47 -7.34
C ALA A 109 -0.66 1.82 -7.87
N GLU A 110 -0.82 1.97 -9.19
CA GLU A 110 -1.36 3.17 -9.81
C GLU A 110 -2.83 3.41 -9.43
N SER A 111 -3.64 2.35 -9.40
CA SER A 111 -5.05 2.44 -9.04
C SER A 111 -5.24 2.96 -7.61
N VAL A 112 -4.50 2.43 -6.63
CA VAL A 112 -4.61 2.93 -5.24
C VAL A 112 -4.06 4.35 -5.08
N MET A 113 -2.99 4.69 -5.83
CA MET A 113 -2.43 6.04 -5.83
C MET A 113 -3.46 7.07 -6.30
N ARG A 114 -4.11 6.82 -7.44
CA ARG A 114 -5.14 7.72 -7.99
C ARG A 114 -6.33 7.85 -7.05
N LYS A 115 -6.86 6.72 -6.56
CA LYS A 115 -8.00 6.70 -5.65
C LYS A 115 -7.74 7.48 -4.36
N ALA A 116 -6.57 7.29 -3.74
CA ALA A 116 -6.21 8.03 -2.53
C ALA A 116 -6.04 9.53 -2.80
N ALA A 117 -5.42 9.90 -3.92
CA ALA A 117 -5.28 11.30 -4.30
C ALA A 117 -6.64 11.99 -4.51
N GLU A 118 -7.56 11.34 -5.23
CA GLU A 118 -8.92 11.83 -5.46
C GLU A 118 -9.68 12.02 -4.14
N MET A 119 -9.64 11.02 -3.24
CA MET A 119 -10.29 11.10 -1.93
C MET A 119 -9.74 12.25 -1.07
N ALA A 120 -8.42 12.43 -1.07
CA ALA A 120 -7.79 13.53 -0.32
C ALA A 120 -8.18 14.90 -0.89
N ILE A 121 -8.17 15.05 -2.22
CA ILE A 121 -8.59 16.29 -2.90
C ILE A 121 -10.06 16.60 -2.59
N GLU A 122 -10.94 15.60 -2.66
CA GLU A 122 -12.36 15.78 -2.38
C GLU A 122 -12.60 16.22 -0.92
N ALA A 123 -11.94 15.59 0.04
CA ALA A 123 -12.05 15.95 1.46
C ALA A 123 -11.57 17.38 1.72
N VAL A 124 -10.42 17.78 1.16
CA VAL A 124 -9.89 19.15 1.28
C VAL A 124 -10.79 20.17 0.58
N THR A 125 -11.35 19.83 -0.58
CA THR A 125 -12.24 20.71 -1.34
C THR A 125 -13.56 20.95 -0.58
N LYS A 126 -14.11 19.92 0.07
CA LYS A 126 -15.30 20.05 0.93
C LYS A 126 -15.08 20.99 2.12
N ALA A 127 -13.85 21.09 2.60
CA ALA A 127 -13.45 22.01 3.66
C ALA A 127 -13.05 23.42 3.15
N GLY A 128 -13.31 23.74 1.88
CA GLY A 128 -13.00 25.05 1.28
C GLY A 128 -11.56 25.20 0.77
N GLY A 129 -10.80 24.10 0.71
CA GLY A 129 -9.49 24.05 0.09
C GLY A 129 -9.51 23.75 -1.41
N LYS A 130 -8.33 23.51 -1.97
CA LYS A 130 -8.12 23.10 -3.37
C LYS A 130 -7.02 22.05 -3.45
N GLY A 131 -7.11 21.18 -4.46
CA GLY A 131 -6.09 20.16 -4.69
C GLY A 131 -5.88 19.79 -6.15
N GLU A 132 -4.66 19.41 -6.48
CA GLU A 132 -4.26 18.89 -7.80
C GLU A 132 -3.40 17.64 -7.63
N PHE A 133 -3.60 16.64 -8.49
CA PHE A 133 -2.79 15.43 -8.54
C PHE A 133 -2.05 15.32 -9.88
N ARG A 134 -0.78 14.93 -9.83
CA ARG A 134 0.06 14.63 -10.99
C ARG A 134 0.68 13.25 -10.81
N ALA A 135 0.35 12.33 -11.71
CA ALA A 135 1.06 11.06 -11.81
C ALA A 135 2.50 11.30 -12.29
N GLY A 136 3.44 10.53 -11.77
CA GLY A 136 4.83 10.49 -12.25
C GLY A 136 5.01 9.63 -13.48
#